data_AF-A0A2S3W0S9-F1
#
_entry.id   AF-A0A2S3W0S9-F1
#
_cell.length_a   1.000
_cell.length_b   1.000
_cell.length_c   1.000
_cell.angle_alpha   90.00
_cell.angle_beta   90.00
_cell.angle_gamma   90.00
#
_symmetry.space_group_name_H-M   'P 1'
#
loop_
_entity.id
_entity.type
_entity.pdbx_description
1 polymer ?
#
loop_
_entity_poly.entity_id
_entity_poly.type
_entity_poly.pdbx_seq_one_letter_code
_entity_poly.pdbx_strand_id
1 'polypeptide(L)'
;MPEPQSFPLGRLRWPVQIVQRVQVPDPNSTSVVETPMPVATVRADVQPVGALTFWGAAGGNEQVDTPITHRIFMRWQNSLPNAYAITRSTLLPDGTTRTETFRVRRIREIDGRKRFVIVECEEEKNV
;
A
#
# COMPACT_ATOMS: atom_id res chain seq x y z
N MET A 1 -14.91 5.99 -21.38
CA MET A 1 -13.47 6.23 -21.68
C MET A 1 -12.66 5.53 -20.60
N PRO A 2 -11.77 4.59 -20.92
CA PRO A 2 -10.81 4.11 -19.94
C PRO A 2 -9.94 5.28 -19.47
N GLU A 3 -9.75 5.40 -18.17
CA GLU A 3 -8.92 6.46 -17.57
C GLU A 3 -7.50 6.37 -18.15
N PRO A 4 -6.91 7.48 -18.64
CA PRO A 4 -5.54 7.44 -19.14
C PRO A 4 -4.59 7.02 -18.00
N GLN A 5 -3.94 5.87 -18.16
CA GLN A 5 -2.97 5.32 -17.20
C GLN A 5 -1.62 6.03 -17.30
N SER A 6 -1.59 7.36 -17.25
CA SER A 6 -0.35 8.14 -17.21
C SER A 6 -0.03 8.57 -15.79
N PHE A 7 1.22 8.38 -15.36
CA PHE A 7 1.68 8.79 -14.03
C PHE A 7 2.79 9.85 -14.15
N PRO A 8 2.60 11.07 -13.61
CA PRO A 8 3.62 12.10 -13.67
C PRO A 8 4.82 11.77 -12.74
N LEU A 9 5.99 11.58 -13.35
CA LEU A 9 7.28 11.24 -12.70
C LEU A 9 7.61 12.09 -11.46
N GLY A 10 7.26 13.39 -11.46
CA GLY A 10 7.59 14.34 -10.39
C GLY A 10 6.78 14.21 -9.09
N ARG A 11 5.87 13.24 -8.98
CA ARG A 11 5.01 13.07 -7.81
C ARG A 11 5.53 12.11 -6.74
N LEU A 12 6.61 11.36 -7.00
CA LEU A 12 7.21 10.42 -6.03
C LEU A 12 7.96 11.15 -4.89
N ARG A 13 7.20 11.81 -4.01
CA ARG A 13 7.72 12.74 -2.99
C ARG A 13 7.83 12.13 -1.59
N TRP A 14 7.20 10.99 -1.35
CA TRP A 14 7.14 10.41 -0.02
C TRP A 14 8.14 9.26 0.10
N PRO A 15 9.05 9.27 1.08
CA PRO A 15 9.80 8.08 1.41
C PRO A 15 8.84 7.09 2.09
N VAL A 16 8.76 5.89 1.55
CA VAL A 16 7.97 4.80 2.13
C VAL A 16 8.87 3.58 2.31
N GLN A 17 8.59 2.78 3.34
CA GLN A 17 9.29 1.53 3.57
C GLN A 17 8.40 0.37 3.16
N ILE A 18 8.97 -0.55 2.39
CA ILE A 18 8.37 -1.85 2.13
C ILE A 18 8.80 -2.75 3.28
N VAL A 19 7.82 -3.31 4.00
CA VAL A 19 8.06 -4.16 5.16
C VAL A 19 7.48 -5.54 4.93
N GLN A 20 8.27 -6.56 5.27
CA GLN A 20 7.83 -7.95 5.34
C GLN A 20 7.23 -8.22 6.72
N ARG A 21 6.10 -8.92 6.77
CA ARG A 21 5.50 -9.40 8.02
C ARG A 21 6.06 -10.76 8.36
N VAL A 22 6.98 -10.80 9.32
CA VAL A 22 7.58 -12.05 9.79
C VAL A 22 6.73 -12.58 10.93
N GLN A 23 6.27 -13.81 10.81
CA GLN A 23 5.46 -14.48 11.80
C GLN A 23 6.32 -15.47 12.56
N VAL A 24 6.45 -15.28 13.88
CA VAL A 24 7.22 -16.14 14.76
C VAL A 24 6.29 -16.67 15.86
N PRO A 25 6.38 -17.96 16.23
CA PRO A 25 5.64 -18.48 17.37
C PRO A 25 6.01 -17.73 18.65
N ASP A 26 5.02 -17.33 19.46
CA ASP A 26 5.29 -16.78 20.78
C ASP A 26 5.83 -17.91 21.69
N PRO A 27 7.02 -17.77 22.31
CA PRO A 27 7.52 -18.78 23.24
C PRO A 27 6.64 -18.93 24.50
N ASN A 28 5.83 -17.93 24.83
CA ASN A 28 5.05 -17.88 26.08
C ASN A 28 3.54 -18.12 25.87
N SER A 29 3.07 -18.30 24.64
CA SER A 29 1.66 -18.55 24.35
C SER A 29 1.46 -19.38 23.09
N THR A 30 0.24 -19.86 22.85
CA THR A 30 -0.11 -20.52 21.57
C THR A 30 -0.40 -19.53 20.44
N SER A 31 0.00 -18.26 20.60
CA SER A 31 -0.22 -17.21 19.61
C SER A 31 0.98 -17.04 18.67
N VAL A 32 0.74 -16.30 17.58
CA VAL A 32 1.78 -15.93 16.61
C VAL A 32 2.03 -14.45 16.74
N VAL A 33 3.30 -14.07 16.89
CA VAL A 33 3.72 -12.68 16.91
C VAL A 33 4.14 -12.27 15.51
N GLU A 34 3.50 -11.22 14.99
CA GLU A 34 3.86 -10.64 13.70
C GLU A 34 4.80 -9.44 13.92
N THR A 35 6.00 -9.52 13.37
CA THR A 35 7.02 -8.47 13.45
C THR A 35 7.29 -7.89 12.05
N PRO A 36 7.14 -6.56 11.86
CA PRO A 36 7.48 -5.93 10.59
C PRO A 36 9.01 -5.82 10.44
N MET A 37 9.56 -6.37 9.35
CA MET A 37 10.98 -6.28 8.99
C MET A 37 11.13 -5.40 7.74
N PRO A 38 11.94 -4.32 7.78
CA PRO A 38 12.14 -3.45 6.63
C PRO A 38 12.94 -4.18 5.53
N VAL A 39 12.40 -4.18 4.32
CA VAL A 39 13.00 -4.79 3.13
C VAL A 39 13.71 -3.73 2.28
N ALA A 40 13.03 -2.63 2.00
CA ALA A 40 13.56 -1.54 1.16
C ALA A 40 12.87 -0.21 1.47
N THR A 41 13.60 0.89 1.28
CA THR A 41 13.05 2.25 1.31
C THR A 41 12.97 2.79 -0.12
N VAL A 42 11.78 3.23 -0.54
CA VAL A 42 11.53 3.73 -1.90
C VAL A 42 10.79 5.06 -1.87
N ARG A 43 10.81 5.77 -3.01
CA ARG A 43 10.04 7.00 -3.19
C ARG A 43 8.71 6.67 -3.85
N ALA A 44 7.62 7.13 -3.22
CA ALA A 44 6.26 6.87 -3.65
C ALA A 44 5.41 8.15 -3.67
N ASP A 45 4.29 8.07 -4.37
CA ASP A 45 3.16 8.99 -4.24
C ASP A 45 2.02 8.23 -3.55
N VAL A 46 1.51 8.75 -2.45
CA VAL A 46 0.49 8.09 -1.62
C VAL A 46 -0.77 8.92 -1.72
N GLN A 47 -1.80 8.37 -2.39
CA GLN A 47 -3.05 9.07 -2.64
C GLN A 47 -4.18 8.36 -1.88
N PRO A 48 -4.94 9.08 -1.03
CA PRO A 48 -6.17 8.53 -0.49
C PRO A 48 -7.16 8.33 -1.63
N VAL A 49 -7.83 7.19 -1.59
CA VAL A 49 -8.92 6.87 -2.49
C VAL A 49 -10.19 7.29 -1.78
N GLY A 50 -10.93 8.26 -2.33
CA GLY A 50 -12.28 8.57 -1.86
C GLY A 50 -13.15 7.32 -1.91
N ALA A 51 -14.33 7.32 -1.27
CA ALA A 51 -15.24 6.16 -1.28
C ALA A 51 -15.56 5.70 -2.72
N LEU A 52 -14.76 4.77 -3.26
CA LEU A 52 -14.93 4.24 -4.60
C LEU A 52 -15.80 3.00 -4.51
N THR A 53 -17.09 3.21 -4.70
CA THR A 53 -17.99 2.21 -5.29
C THR A 53 -17.44 1.86 -6.68
N PHE A 54 -16.94 0.65 -6.85
CA PHE A 54 -16.63 0.12 -8.17
C PHE A 54 -17.94 -0.25 -8.87
N TRP A 55 -18.24 0.33 -10.04
CA TRP A 55 -19.28 -0.20 -10.92
C TRP A 55 -18.73 -1.45 -11.61
N GLY A 56 -19.16 -2.63 -11.17
CA GLY A 56 -18.86 -3.88 -11.85
C GLY A 56 -19.36 -3.83 -13.30
N ALA A 57 -18.59 -4.40 -14.24
CA ALA A 57 -18.91 -4.46 -15.67
C ALA A 57 -20.20 -5.24 -16.02
N ALA A 58 -21.00 -5.62 -15.03
CA ALA A 58 -22.28 -6.32 -15.15
C ALA A 58 -23.40 -5.66 -14.32
N GLY A 59 -23.31 -4.36 -14.02
CA GLY A 59 -24.42 -3.60 -13.42
C GLY A 59 -24.73 -3.90 -11.96
N GLY A 60 -23.81 -4.55 -11.24
CA GLY A 60 -23.88 -4.76 -9.79
C GLY A 60 -22.95 -3.81 -9.03
N ASN A 61 -23.47 -3.18 -7.98
CA ASN A 61 -22.67 -2.58 -6.92
C ASN A 61 -22.07 -3.71 -6.07
N GLU A 62 -21.01 -4.35 -6.55
CA GLU A 62 -20.25 -5.27 -5.70
C GLU A 62 -19.37 -4.44 -4.76
N GLN A 63 -19.85 -4.27 -3.53
CA GLN A 63 -19.04 -3.80 -2.42
C GLN A 63 -17.90 -4.81 -2.23
N VAL A 64 -16.67 -4.38 -2.47
CA VAL A 64 -15.50 -5.20 -2.12
C VAL A 64 -15.53 -5.39 -0.61
N ASP A 65 -15.54 -6.63 -0.16
CA ASP A 65 -15.59 -7.03 1.25
C ASP A 65 -14.42 -6.44 2.08
N THR A 66 -13.36 -6.00 1.40
CA THR A 66 -12.22 -5.26 1.98
C THR A 66 -12.05 -3.88 1.34
N PRO A 67 -12.08 -2.79 2.13
CA PRO A 67 -12.02 -1.43 1.60
C PRO A 67 -10.61 -1.08 1.10
N ILE A 68 -10.50 -0.64 -0.15
CA ILE A 68 -9.29 0.03 -0.65
C ILE A 68 -9.37 1.49 -0.18
N THR A 69 -8.46 1.90 0.70
CA THR A 69 -8.42 3.27 1.20
C THR A 69 -7.37 4.13 0.52
N HIS A 70 -6.32 3.51 -0.05
CA HIS A 70 -5.19 4.23 -0.66
C HIS A 70 -4.72 3.58 -1.97
N ARG A 71 -4.20 4.42 -2.86
CA ARG A 71 -3.41 4.04 -4.03
C ARG A 71 -2.01 4.60 -3.86
N ILE A 72 -1.02 3.72 -3.84
CA ILE A 72 0.38 4.07 -3.73
C ILE A 72 1.05 3.82 -5.08
N PHE A 73 1.63 4.86 -5.66
CA PHE A 73 2.38 4.79 -6.90
C PHE A 73 3.87 4.81 -6.59
N MET A 74 4.63 3.90 -7.18
CA MET A 74 6.08 3.86 -7.01
C MET A 74 6.76 3.30 -8.25
N ARG A 75 8.09 3.43 -8.32
CA ARG A 75 8.84 2.72 -9.36
C ARG A 75 8.68 1.22 -9.20
N TRP A 76 8.70 0.51 -10.32
CA TRP A 76 8.62 -0.95 -10.35
C TRP A 76 9.61 -1.58 -9.37
N GLN A 77 9.11 -2.48 -8.53
CA GLN A 77 9.90 -3.31 -7.64
C GLN A 77 9.88 -4.72 -8.21
N ASN A 78 11.06 -5.29 -8.45
CA ASN A 78 11.16 -6.67 -8.89
C ASN A 78 10.67 -7.55 -7.73
N SER A 79 9.48 -8.13 -7.86
CA SER A 79 8.75 -8.89 -6.83
C SER A 79 8.36 -8.12 -5.56
N LEU A 80 7.27 -7.35 -5.64
CA LEU A 80 6.54 -6.89 -4.44
C LEU A 80 5.40 -7.90 -4.14
N PRO A 81 5.49 -8.73 -3.09
CA PRO A 81 4.41 -9.67 -2.74
C PRO A 81 3.24 -8.95 -2.07
N ASN A 82 2.02 -9.42 -2.29
CA ASN A 82 0.83 -8.89 -1.59
C ASN A 82 0.85 -9.17 -0.07
N ALA A 83 1.70 -10.09 0.39
CA ALA A 83 1.88 -10.39 1.82
C ALA A 83 2.68 -9.29 2.56
N TYR A 84 3.34 -8.39 1.83
CA TYR A 84 4.08 -7.28 2.44
C TYR A 84 3.13 -6.14 2.80
N ALA A 85 3.61 -5.23 3.64
CA ALA A 85 2.97 -3.96 3.89
C ALA A 85 3.89 -2.82 3.47
N ILE A 86 3.30 -1.64 3.33
CA ILE A 86 4.02 -0.39 3.08
C ILE A 86 3.82 0.49 4.30
N THR A 87 4.87 1.06 4.85
CA THR A 87 4.78 2.02 5.95
C THR A 87 5.25 3.40 5.49
N ARG A 88 4.59 4.43 6.00
CA ARG A 88 4.99 5.84 5.84
C ARG A 88 5.10 6.47 7.21
N SER A 89 6.27 7.01 7.52
CA SER A 89 6.49 7.78 8.74
C SER A 89 6.61 9.26 8.41
N THR A 90 5.88 10.09 9.15
CA THR A 90 5.91 11.55 9.02
C THR A 90 6.22 12.16 10.37
N LEU A 91 7.24 13.03 10.41
CA LEU A 91 7.53 13.84 11.58
C LEU A 91 6.54 15.00 11.63
N LEU A 92 5.77 15.08 12.71
CA LEU A 92 4.81 16.15 12.96
C LEU A 92 5.51 17.38 13.57
N PRO A 93 4.89 18.58 13.49
CA PRO A 93 5.48 19.81 14.04
C PRO A 93 5.74 19.77 15.56
N ASP A 94 5.03 18.91 16.28
CA ASP A 94 5.20 18.68 17.72
C ASP A 94 6.37 17.76 18.08
N GLY A 95 7.13 17.31 17.07
CA GLY A 95 8.28 16.41 17.23
C GLY A 95 7.91 14.93 17.34
N THR A 96 6.61 14.59 17.29
CA THR A 96 6.16 13.19 17.30
C THR A 96 6.22 12.58 15.89
N THR A 97 6.42 11.27 15.80
CA THR A 97 6.38 10.54 14.52
C THR A 97 5.06 9.81 14.39
N ARG A 98 4.31 10.13 13.34
CA ARG A 98 3.13 9.37 12.94
C ARG A 98 3.55 8.33 11.90
N THR A 99 3.29 7.06 12.18
CA THR A 99 3.50 5.96 11.23
C THR A 99 2.16 5.43 10.78
N GLU A 100 1.95 5.44 9.46
CA GLU A 100 0.80 4.83 8.80
C GLU A 100 1.25 3.51 8.17
N THR A 101 0.46 2.46 8.37
CA THR A 101 0.71 1.13 7.81
C THR A 101 -0.36 0.83 6.78
N PHE A 102 0.09 0.45 5.59
CA PHE A 102 -0.76 0.13 4.45
C PHE A 102 -0.61 -1.34 4.10
N ARG A 103 -1.67 -2.12 4.32
CA ARG A 103 -1.78 -3.50 3.89
C ARG A 103 -2.02 -3.55 2.39
N VAL A 104 -1.19 -4.30 1.67
CA VAL A 104 -1.32 -4.47 0.23
C VAL A 104 -2.51 -5.35 -0.10
N ARG A 105 -3.40 -4.89 -0.99
CA ARG A 105 -4.56 -5.65 -1.47
C ARG A 105 -4.39 -6.09 -2.92
N ARG A 106 -3.94 -5.19 -3.78
CA ARG A 106 -3.70 -5.48 -5.19
C ARG A 106 -2.52 -4.69 -5.73
N ILE A 107 -1.79 -5.31 -6.64
CA ILE A 107 -0.65 -4.71 -7.34
C ILE A 107 -0.95 -4.75 -8.83
N ARG A 108 -0.78 -3.62 -9.52
CA ARG A 108 -0.95 -3.52 -10.97
C ARG A 108 0.17 -2.72 -11.59
N GLU A 109 0.61 -3.16 -12.75
CA GLU A 109 1.55 -2.43 -13.57
C GLU A 109 0.86 -1.26 -14.29
N ILE A 110 1.61 -0.17 -14.51
CA ILE A 110 1.18 0.94 -15.36
C ILE A 110 1.87 0.82 -16.72
N ASP A 111 1.10 0.83 -17.81
CA ASP A 111 1.61 0.97 -19.18
C ASP A 111 2.51 -0.19 -19.68
N GLY A 112 2.56 -1.35 -18.99
CA GLY A 112 3.17 -2.59 -19.49
C GLY A 112 4.69 -2.56 -19.73
N ARG A 113 5.42 -1.54 -19.21
CA ARG A 113 6.87 -1.33 -19.42
C ARG A 113 7.74 -1.56 -18.18
N LYS A 114 7.17 -2.09 -17.09
CA LYS A 114 7.80 -2.33 -15.78
C LYS A 114 8.53 -1.10 -15.24
N ARG A 115 7.94 0.08 -15.44
CA ARG A 115 8.49 1.36 -14.93
C ARG A 115 7.87 1.75 -13.60
N PHE A 116 6.56 1.56 -13.50
CA PHE A 116 5.77 1.95 -12.34
C PHE A 116 4.78 0.87 -11.97
N VAL A 117 4.39 0.90 -10.71
CA VAL A 117 3.40 0.02 -10.13
C VAL A 117 2.41 0.84 -9.30
N ILE A 118 1.13 0.47 -9.39
CA ILE A 118 0.06 0.93 -8.51
C ILE A 118 -0.17 -0.16 -7.48
N VAL A 119 -0.07 0.21 -6.22
CA VAL A 119 -0.39 -0.63 -5.09
C VAL A 119 -1.68 -0.12 -4.46
N GLU A 120 -2.76 -0.85 -4.65
CA GLU A 120 -4.04 -0.60 -3.97
C GLU A 120 -3.94 -1.22 -2.57
N CYS A 121 -4.14 -0.36 -1.57
CA CYS A 121 -3.89 -0.69 -0.18
C CYS A 121 -5.07 -0.32 0.71
N GLU A 122 -5.09 -0.96 1.87
CA GLU A 122 -5.91 -0.60 3.01
C GLU A 122 -5.02 -0.05 4.12
N GLU A 123 -5.37 1.12 4.64
CA GLU A 123 -4.72 1.70 5.81
C GLU A 123 -5.19 0.96 7.06
N GLU A 124 -4.24 0.37 7.79
CA GLU A 124 -4.51 -0.26 9.07
C GLU A 124 -4.63 0.83 10.13
N LYS A 125 -5.82 0.91 10.73
CA LYS A 125 -6.02 1.76 11.91
C LYS A 125 -5.42 1.04 13.10
N ASN A 126 -4.32 1.56 13.62
CA ASN A 126 -3.85 1.17 14.95
C ASN A 126 -4.92 1.64 15.94
N VAL A 127 -5.61 0.67 16.57
CA VAL A 127 -6.57 0.89 17.67
C VAL A 127 -5.80 1.03 18.98
#